data_AF-K2B0H1-F1
#
_entry.id   AF-K2B0H1-F1
#
_cell.length_a   1.000
_cell.length_b   1.000
_cell.length_c   1.000
_cell.angle_alpha   90.00
_cell.angle_beta   90.00
_cell.angle_gamma   90.00
#
_symmetry.space_group_name_H-M   'P 1'
#
loop_
_entity.id
_entity.type
_entity.pdbx_description
1 polymer ?
#
loop_
_entity_poly.entity_id
_entity_poly.type
_entity_poly.pdbx_seq_one_letter_code
_entity_poly.pdbx_strand_id
1 'polypeptide(L)'
;MLSRFSRNTTHFSQQFFSYTTGNNSKALMKYTLNDFFGKFPDYPELLISLQEKNLFKNKEPVDCNVYTFLNQLPAKNILNKSAFQLIATPLTLPMIQSMVPSTISKKKLPEDFEALRPDMKRYTTCMMAVLKSPEAERLYEPHSPHHEAVSEFRHGLQAGKHALFSERTLRDVLAMIGHDVGRIPKDPVHGHKNHHLDGSIMLKPLGLFDYALYHPFAKYLLKVFCSPYQDLISPLSAYSLAIQEKTFHPIIKKLENLSSEELPGVIYKLMRLRLYDDMSKIGDVMLKEQGVSLDSLYFDNETLQEMFDIQIETHVQIIAKSCSNPKTVAAAYTRELHEAIHLFDHQSVQVLRPGRG
;
A
#
# COMPACT_ATOMS: atom_id res chain seq x y z
N MET A 1 -5.22 -41.87 -39.23
CA MET A 1 -4.52 -42.69 -38.22
C MET A 1 -3.29 -41.91 -37.80
N LEU A 2 -3.41 -41.08 -36.77
CA LEU A 2 -3.05 -41.37 -35.38
C LEU A 2 -1.53 -41.53 -35.15
N SER A 3 -1.07 -40.77 -34.16
CA SER A 3 0.26 -40.74 -33.53
C SER A 3 1.33 -39.87 -34.19
N ARG A 4 1.59 -38.71 -33.56
CA ARG A 4 2.91 -38.25 -33.08
C ARG A 4 2.80 -36.82 -32.55
N PHE A 5 2.14 -36.65 -31.41
CA PHE A 5 2.50 -35.57 -30.49
C PHE A 5 3.33 -36.20 -29.39
N SER A 6 4.64 -36.14 -29.59
CA SER A 6 5.64 -36.49 -28.59
C SER A 6 5.46 -35.55 -27.40
N ARG A 7 5.47 -36.14 -26.22
CA ARG A 7 5.45 -35.51 -24.91
C ARG A 7 6.64 -34.57 -24.78
N ASN A 8 6.41 -33.28 -25.00
CA ASN A 8 7.21 -32.25 -24.34
C ASN A 8 6.55 -31.96 -22.98
N THR A 9 6.59 -32.94 -22.09
CA THR A 9 6.57 -32.65 -20.65
C THR A 9 7.89 -31.96 -20.36
N THR A 10 7.91 -30.64 -20.46
CA THR A 10 8.94 -29.80 -19.87
C THR A 10 9.03 -30.21 -18.40
N HIS A 11 10.10 -30.91 -18.05
CA HIS A 11 10.53 -31.07 -16.68
C HIS A 11 10.88 -29.68 -16.13
N PHE A 12 9.87 -28.94 -15.68
CA PHE A 12 10.08 -27.82 -14.78
C PHE A 12 10.71 -28.40 -13.52
N SER A 13 11.99 -28.10 -13.31
CA SER A 13 12.75 -28.68 -12.21
C SER A 13 12.10 -28.31 -10.88
N GLN A 14 12.02 -29.26 -9.95
CA GLN A 14 11.58 -29.01 -8.56
C GLN A 14 12.39 -27.91 -7.86
N GLN A 15 13.59 -27.58 -8.37
CA GLN A 15 14.38 -26.43 -7.92
C GLN A 15 13.78 -25.08 -8.31
N PHE A 16 13.07 -24.95 -9.43
CA PHE A 16 12.34 -23.71 -9.73
C PHE A 16 11.18 -23.50 -8.76
N PHE A 17 10.50 -24.57 -8.33
CA PHE A 17 9.41 -24.51 -7.35
C PHE A 17 9.85 -24.07 -5.94
N SER A 18 11.09 -24.36 -5.54
CA SER A 18 11.61 -23.95 -4.23
C SER A 18 11.97 -22.46 -4.15
N TYR A 19 12.22 -21.80 -5.29
CA TYR A 19 12.48 -20.35 -5.34
C TYR A 19 11.22 -19.51 -5.60
N THR A 20 10.14 -20.11 -6.13
CA THR A 20 8.92 -19.38 -6.50
C THR A 20 7.84 -19.39 -5.42
N THR A 21 7.92 -20.29 -4.45
CA THR A 21 6.98 -20.35 -3.32
C THR A 21 7.53 -19.51 -2.16
N GLY A 22 7.09 -18.25 -2.08
CA GLY A 22 7.42 -17.40 -0.93
C GLY A 22 7.12 -18.12 0.40
N ASN A 23 7.91 -17.83 1.45
CA ASN A 23 7.85 -18.54 2.73
C ASN A 23 6.45 -18.50 3.40
N ASN A 24 5.60 -17.55 3.03
CA ASN A 24 4.22 -17.39 3.52
C ASN A 24 3.13 -17.89 2.53
N SER A 25 3.50 -18.55 1.43
CA SER A 25 2.56 -19.01 0.38
C SER A 25 1.40 -19.87 0.91
N LYS A 26 1.66 -20.77 1.88
CA LYS A 26 0.59 -21.56 2.53
C LYS A 26 -0.41 -20.67 3.27
N ALA A 27 0.07 -19.63 3.96
CA ALA A 27 -0.79 -18.68 4.67
C ALA A 27 -1.66 -17.88 3.69
N LEU A 28 -1.09 -17.44 2.55
CA LEU A 28 -1.80 -16.70 1.50
C LEU A 28 -2.94 -17.51 0.84
N MET A 29 -2.81 -18.84 0.81
CA MET A 29 -3.85 -19.75 0.31
C MET A 29 -4.90 -20.08 1.35
N LYS A 30 -4.50 -20.15 2.63
CA LYS A 30 -5.31 -20.66 3.75
C LYS A 30 -6.15 -19.57 4.41
N TYR A 31 -5.52 -18.46 4.80
CA TYR A 31 -6.16 -17.48 5.67
C TYR A 31 -7.01 -16.49 4.88
N THR A 32 -8.15 -16.18 5.45
CA THR A 32 -9.09 -15.14 5.05
C THR A 32 -8.96 -13.93 5.97
N LEU A 33 -9.52 -12.77 5.58
CA LEU A 33 -9.53 -11.60 6.47
C LEU A 33 -10.26 -11.87 7.78
N ASN A 34 -11.33 -12.68 7.76
CA ASN A 34 -12.07 -13.06 8.97
C ASN A 34 -11.24 -13.85 9.98
N ASP A 35 -10.29 -14.67 9.52
CA ASP A 35 -9.39 -15.42 10.42
C ASP A 35 -8.52 -14.48 11.26
N PHE A 36 -8.14 -13.32 10.72
CA PHE A 36 -7.38 -12.30 11.44
C PHE A 36 -8.28 -11.39 12.28
N PHE A 37 -9.41 -10.93 11.72
CA PHE A 37 -10.30 -10.02 12.43
C PHE A 37 -10.89 -10.65 13.70
N GLY A 38 -11.23 -11.94 13.67
CA GLY A 38 -11.67 -12.67 14.87
C GLY A 38 -10.61 -12.81 15.96
N LYS A 39 -9.39 -12.31 15.74
CA LYS A 39 -8.28 -12.33 16.70
C LYS A 39 -7.83 -10.94 17.12
N PHE A 40 -8.42 -9.87 16.57
CA PHE A 40 -8.10 -8.53 17.05
C PHE A 40 -8.69 -8.35 18.44
N PRO A 41 -7.91 -7.84 19.42
CA PRO A 41 -8.43 -7.52 20.74
C PRO A 41 -9.39 -6.34 20.66
N ASP A 42 -10.21 -6.20 21.70
CA ASP A 42 -11.00 -5.00 21.91
C ASP A 42 -10.08 -3.80 22.19
N TYR A 43 -10.54 -2.60 21.82
CA TYR A 43 -9.71 -1.40 21.86
C TYR A 43 -9.18 -1.07 23.27
N PRO A 44 -9.97 -1.22 24.36
CA PRO A 44 -9.44 -1.00 25.71
C PRO A 44 -8.24 -1.88 26.04
N GLU A 45 -8.25 -3.16 25.65
CA GLU A 45 -7.15 -4.11 25.90
C GLU A 45 -5.89 -3.73 25.11
N LEU A 46 -6.09 -3.35 23.84
CA LEU A 46 -5.04 -2.85 22.98
C LEU A 46 -4.43 -1.56 23.56
N LEU A 47 -5.26 -0.62 24.00
CA LEU A 47 -4.82 0.65 24.56
C LEU A 47 -3.99 0.45 25.83
N ILE A 48 -4.44 -0.39 26.77
CA ILE A 48 -3.70 -0.71 28.00
C ILE A 48 -2.30 -1.22 27.65
N SER A 49 -2.22 -2.19 26.73
CA SER A 49 -0.94 -2.78 26.30
C SER A 49 -0.02 -1.75 25.60
N LEU A 50 -0.59 -0.80 24.84
CA LEU A 50 0.18 0.28 24.23
C LEU A 50 0.66 1.32 25.26
N GLN A 51 -0.13 1.61 26.29
CA GLN A 51 0.21 2.53 27.37
C GLN A 51 1.35 1.99 28.24
N GLU A 52 1.40 0.68 28.48
CA GLU A 52 2.56 0.00 29.11
C GLU A 52 3.86 0.19 28.31
N LYS A 53 3.76 0.38 26.99
CA LYS A 53 4.88 0.73 26.10
C LYS A 53 5.16 2.23 26.01
N ASN A 54 4.53 3.03 26.87
CA ASN A 54 4.59 4.49 26.88
C ASN A 54 4.00 5.15 25.62
N LEU A 55 3.08 4.49 24.91
CA LEU A 55 2.38 5.05 23.75
C LEU A 55 0.97 5.47 24.15
N PHE A 56 0.45 6.59 23.65
CA PHE A 56 -0.93 7.02 23.89
C PHE A 56 -1.32 7.16 25.38
N LYS A 57 -0.37 7.56 26.25
CA LYS A 57 -0.56 7.65 27.72
C LYS A 57 -1.75 8.51 28.16
N ASN A 58 -2.09 9.52 27.37
CA ASN A 58 -3.13 10.49 27.69
C ASN A 58 -4.47 10.18 26.99
N LYS A 59 -4.64 8.93 26.51
CA LYS A 59 -5.88 8.49 25.86
C LYS A 59 -6.72 7.69 26.85
N GLU A 60 -8.01 7.92 26.78
CA GLU A 60 -9.00 7.21 27.58
C GLU A 60 -9.49 5.98 26.81
N PRO A 61 -9.79 4.87 27.51
CA PRO A 61 -10.37 3.70 26.88
C PRO A 61 -11.78 4.02 26.37
N VAL A 62 -12.05 3.63 25.13
CA VAL A 62 -13.38 3.69 24.51
C VAL A 62 -13.83 2.25 24.25
N ASP A 63 -15.06 1.91 24.66
CA ASP A 63 -15.63 0.58 24.39
C ASP A 63 -15.88 0.43 22.89
N CYS A 64 -15.00 -0.32 22.23
CA CYS A 64 -14.99 -0.46 20.79
C CYS A 64 -14.23 -1.72 20.39
N ASN A 65 -14.69 -2.38 19.33
CA ASN A 65 -14.05 -3.57 18.78
C ASN A 65 -13.99 -3.51 17.26
N VAL A 66 -13.21 -4.42 16.65
CA VAL A 66 -13.03 -4.47 15.19
C VAL A 66 -14.36 -4.56 14.43
N TYR A 67 -15.36 -5.28 14.96
CA TYR A 67 -16.65 -5.48 14.30
C TYR A 67 -17.47 -4.20 14.16
N THR A 68 -17.28 -3.24 15.07
CA THR A 68 -17.85 -1.89 14.97
C THR A 68 -17.42 -1.21 13.66
N PHE A 69 -16.18 -1.43 13.23
CA PHE A 69 -15.63 -0.89 11.99
C PHE A 69 -15.91 -1.77 10.76
N LEU A 70 -15.91 -3.10 10.91
CA LEU A 70 -16.23 -4.01 9.80
C LEU A 70 -17.66 -3.85 9.31
N ASN A 71 -18.59 -3.45 10.18
CA ASN A 71 -19.97 -3.18 9.79
C ASN A 71 -20.10 -1.99 8.83
N GLN A 72 -19.11 -1.11 8.78
CA GLN A 72 -19.06 0.03 7.86
C GLN A 72 -18.47 -0.34 6.49
N LEU A 73 -17.93 -1.56 6.33
CA LEU A 73 -17.35 -1.98 5.06
C LEU A 73 -18.45 -2.25 4.01
N PRO A 74 -18.33 -1.69 2.80
CA PRO A 74 -19.33 -1.84 1.75
C PRO A 74 -19.41 -3.26 1.16
N ALA A 75 -18.41 -4.12 1.39
CA ALA A 75 -18.33 -5.46 0.80
C ALA A 75 -17.99 -6.52 1.86
N LYS A 76 -18.98 -7.09 2.55
CA LYS A 76 -18.71 -8.14 3.56
C LYS A 76 -18.35 -9.51 2.94
N ASN A 77 -18.66 -9.73 1.67
CA ASN A 77 -18.40 -10.99 0.97
C ASN A 77 -16.91 -11.28 0.76
N ILE A 78 -16.05 -10.27 0.79
CA ILE A 78 -14.60 -10.43 0.62
C ILE A 78 -13.91 -10.96 1.87
N LEU A 79 -14.57 -10.88 3.03
CA LEU A 79 -14.00 -11.28 4.33
C LEU A 79 -13.69 -12.77 4.43
N ASN A 80 -14.41 -13.60 3.66
CA ASN A 80 -14.28 -15.06 3.64
C ASN A 80 -13.45 -15.59 2.46
N LYS A 81 -12.83 -14.70 1.67
CA LYS A 81 -11.94 -15.11 0.58
C LYS A 81 -10.49 -15.10 1.07
N SER A 82 -9.71 -16.10 0.66
CA SER A 82 -8.26 -16.08 0.89
C SER A 82 -7.58 -14.97 0.08
N ALA A 83 -6.36 -14.60 0.47
CA ALA A 83 -5.56 -13.64 -0.29
C ALA A 83 -5.47 -14.05 -1.76
N PHE A 84 -5.19 -15.33 -2.00
CA PHE A 84 -5.11 -15.89 -3.34
C PHE A 84 -6.40 -15.74 -4.12
N GLN A 85 -7.54 -16.10 -3.54
CA GLN A 85 -8.84 -15.98 -4.21
C GLN A 85 -9.19 -14.52 -4.56
N LEU A 86 -8.83 -13.56 -3.70
CA LEU A 86 -9.05 -12.14 -3.96
C LEU A 86 -8.17 -11.63 -5.10
N ILE A 87 -6.87 -11.92 -5.06
CA ILE A 87 -5.94 -11.49 -6.11
C ILE A 87 -6.22 -12.19 -7.44
N ALA A 88 -6.65 -13.46 -7.44
CA ALA A 88 -7.03 -14.18 -8.64
C ALA A 88 -8.39 -13.74 -9.23
N THR A 89 -9.21 -12.97 -8.49
CA THR A 89 -10.49 -12.45 -9.03
C THR A 89 -10.21 -11.33 -10.04
N PRO A 90 -10.59 -11.43 -11.32
CA PRO A 90 -10.34 -10.38 -12.31
C PRO A 90 -10.99 -9.04 -11.93
N LEU A 91 -10.36 -7.93 -12.32
CA LEU A 91 -11.00 -6.63 -12.23
C LEU A 91 -12.03 -6.50 -13.35
N THR A 92 -13.15 -5.84 -13.04
CA THR A 92 -14.17 -5.52 -14.05
C THR A 92 -14.23 -4.01 -14.22
N LEU A 93 -14.53 -3.56 -15.44
CA LEU A 93 -14.67 -2.13 -15.73
C LEU A 93 -15.67 -1.42 -14.78
N PRO A 94 -16.84 -1.99 -14.44
CA PRO A 94 -17.74 -1.37 -13.46
C PRO A 94 -17.11 -1.16 -12.08
N MET A 95 -16.25 -2.07 -11.62
CA MET A 95 -15.56 -1.90 -10.33
C MET A 95 -14.62 -0.69 -10.39
N ILE A 96 -13.85 -0.56 -11.46
CA ILE A 96 -12.91 0.55 -11.65
C ILE A 96 -13.67 1.88 -11.77
N GLN A 97 -14.69 1.93 -12.63
CA GLN A 97 -15.51 3.13 -12.86
C GLN A 97 -16.26 3.61 -11.61
N SER A 98 -16.63 2.71 -10.71
CA SER A 98 -17.26 3.10 -9.44
C SER A 98 -16.37 3.96 -8.54
N MET A 99 -15.04 3.85 -8.68
CA MET A 99 -14.07 4.61 -7.88
C MET A 99 -13.51 5.84 -8.59
N VAL A 100 -13.64 5.89 -9.91
CA VAL A 100 -13.09 6.95 -10.77
C VAL A 100 -14.25 7.68 -11.42
N PRO A 101 -14.87 8.67 -10.75
CA PRO A 101 -16.01 9.36 -11.32
C PRO A 101 -15.53 10.19 -12.51
N SER A 102 -15.99 9.81 -13.71
CA SER A 102 -15.71 10.48 -14.99
C SER A 102 -16.06 11.98 -15.01
N THR A 103 -16.78 12.47 -14.00
CA THR A 103 -17.20 13.87 -13.83
C THR A 103 -16.19 14.78 -13.13
N ILE A 104 -15.16 14.25 -12.44
CA ILE A 104 -14.24 15.08 -11.65
C ILE A 104 -13.17 15.74 -12.53
N SER A 105 -12.67 15.06 -13.55
CA SER A 105 -11.58 15.55 -14.44
C SER A 105 -11.95 16.78 -15.30
N LYS A 106 -13.15 17.33 -15.12
CA LYS A 106 -13.67 18.48 -15.90
C LYS A 106 -14.06 19.69 -15.04
N LYS A 107 -13.86 19.63 -13.72
CA LYS A 107 -14.15 20.78 -12.86
C LYS A 107 -12.97 21.76 -12.86
N LYS A 108 -13.24 23.00 -13.25
CA LYS A 108 -12.28 24.10 -13.19
C LYS A 108 -11.85 24.31 -11.73
N LEU A 109 -10.54 24.39 -11.49
CA LEU A 109 -10.00 24.79 -10.20
C LEU A 109 -10.26 26.30 -10.01
N PRO A 110 -10.31 26.79 -8.76
CA PRO A 110 -10.30 28.23 -8.51
C PRO A 110 -9.04 28.88 -9.08
N GLU A 111 -9.13 30.15 -9.46
CA GLU A 111 -8.05 30.87 -10.18
C GLU A 111 -6.68 30.79 -9.49
N ASP A 112 -6.63 30.96 -8.16
CA ASP A 112 -5.39 30.87 -7.37
C ASP A 112 -4.75 29.47 -7.41
N PHE A 113 -5.53 28.42 -7.72
CA PHE A 113 -5.08 27.03 -7.78
C PHE A 113 -4.89 26.54 -9.22
N GLU A 114 -5.41 27.24 -10.23
CA GLU A 114 -5.21 26.90 -11.65
C GLU A 114 -3.72 26.92 -12.05
N ALA A 115 -2.93 27.81 -11.42
CA ALA A 115 -1.48 27.87 -11.61
C ALA A 115 -0.73 26.59 -11.17
N LEU A 116 -1.35 25.73 -10.35
CA LEU A 116 -0.75 24.48 -9.90
C LEU A 116 -0.78 23.38 -10.96
N ARG A 117 -1.62 23.48 -12.01
CA ARG A 117 -1.82 22.39 -12.98
C ARG A 117 -0.53 21.85 -13.60
N PRO A 118 0.43 22.67 -14.04
CA PRO A 118 1.69 22.16 -14.58
C PRO A 118 2.47 21.32 -13.56
N ASP A 119 2.54 21.78 -12.31
CA ASP A 119 3.24 21.07 -11.24
C ASP A 119 2.51 19.80 -10.82
N MET A 120 1.16 19.83 -10.76
CA MET A 120 0.34 18.64 -10.51
C MET A 120 0.57 17.58 -11.59
N LYS A 121 0.58 17.98 -12.88
CA LYS A 121 0.81 17.05 -13.98
C LYS A 121 2.23 16.49 -13.97
N ARG A 122 3.23 17.32 -13.67
CA ARG A 122 4.61 16.87 -13.49
C ARG A 122 4.70 15.86 -12.35
N TYR A 123 4.09 16.16 -11.20
CA TYR A 123 4.07 15.28 -10.03
C TYR A 123 3.49 13.89 -10.37
N THR A 124 2.30 13.82 -10.98
CA THR A 124 1.68 12.53 -11.30
C THR A 124 2.44 11.77 -12.38
N THR A 125 3.09 12.48 -13.30
CA THR A 125 4.00 11.87 -14.29
C THR A 125 5.23 11.26 -13.63
N CYS A 126 5.87 11.98 -12.69
CA CYS A 126 7.01 11.46 -11.92
C CYS A 126 6.61 10.23 -11.07
N MET A 127 5.44 10.27 -10.41
CA MET A 127 4.90 9.13 -9.67
C MET A 127 4.77 7.89 -10.57
N MET A 128 4.14 8.04 -11.73
CA MET A 128 4.00 6.93 -12.68
C MET A 128 5.34 6.46 -13.24
N ALA A 129 6.30 7.35 -13.46
CA ALA A 129 7.63 6.98 -13.92
C ALA A 129 8.37 6.12 -12.88
N VAL A 130 8.26 6.45 -11.59
CA VAL A 130 8.85 5.64 -10.50
C VAL A 130 8.17 4.30 -10.36
N LEU A 131 6.83 4.24 -10.37
CA LEU A 131 6.10 2.98 -10.28
C LEU A 131 6.37 2.04 -11.46
N LYS A 132 6.73 2.58 -12.62
CA LYS A 132 7.07 1.83 -13.85
C LYS A 132 8.57 1.63 -14.04
N SER A 133 9.39 2.04 -13.09
CA SER A 133 10.84 1.96 -13.27
C SER A 133 11.30 0.50 -13.28
N PRO A 134 12.43 0.19 -13.95
CA PRO A 134 13.00 -1.16 -13.91
C PRO A 134 13.26 -1.66 -12.48
N GLU A 135 13.54 -0.76 -11.54
CA GLU A 135 13.75 -1.09 -10.13
C GLU A 135 12.44 -1.49 -9.44
N ALA A 136 11.32 -0.88 -9.79
CA ALA A 136 10.00 -1.25 -9.27
C ALA A 136 9.56 -2.65 -9.75
N GLU A 137 10.06 -3.08 -10.90
CA GLU A 137 9.83 -4.41 -11.46
C GLU A 137 10.82 -5.47 -10.96
N ARG A 138 11.85 -5.06 -10.21
CA ARG A 138 12.79 -5.98 -9.59
C ARG A 138 12.10 -6.74 -8.45
N LEU A 139 12.31 -8.04 -8.39
CA LEU A 139 11.92 -8.84 -7.22
C LEU A 139 12.63 -8.31 -5.97
N TYR A 140 11.95 -8.36 -4.83
CA TYR A 140 12.55 -8.03 -3.54
C TYR A 140 13.81 -8.86 -3.29
N GLU A 141 14.99 -8.23 -3.32
CA GLU A 141 16.29 -8.84 -2.99
C GLU A 141 16.43 -10.31 -3.47
N PRO A 142 16.45 -10.62 -4.78
CA PRO A 142 16.25 -11.98 -5.30
C PRO A 142 17.33 -13.00 -4.89
N HIS A 143 18.42 -12.53 -4.28
CA HIS A 143 19.52 -13.36 -3.76
C HIS A 143 19.58 -13.38 -2.23
N SER A 144 18.61 -12.74 -1.57
CA SER A 144 18.46 -12.70 -0.11
C SER A 144 17.61 -13.88 0.35
N PRO A 145 17.95 -14.51 1.49
CA PRO A 145 17.06 -15.49 2.13
C PRO A 145 15.73 -14.86 2.57
N HIS A 146 15.64 -13.52 2.54
CA HIS A 146 14.45 -12.74 2.87
C HIS A 146 13.69 -12.24 1.64
N HIS A 147 13.95 -12.73 0.43
CA HIS A 147 13.23 -12.28 -0.76
C HIS A 147 11.71 -12.51 -0.65
N GLU A 148 10.95 -11.66 -1.37
CA GLU A 148 9.52 -11.85 -1.59
C GLU A 148 9.28 -12.26 -3.05
N ALA A 149 8.22 -13.04 -3.31
CA ALA A 149 7.95 -13.64 -4.61
C ALA A 149 7.27 -12.69 -5.63
N VAL A 150 7.25 -11.39 -5.33
CA VAL A 150 6.53 -10.36 -6.09
C VAL A 150 7.47 -9.15 -6.28
N SER A 151 7.29 -8.38 -7.36
CA SER A 151 7.97 -7.08 -7.51
C SER A 151 7.26 -5.99 -6.69
N GLU A 152 7.95 -4.88 -6.41
CA GLU A 152 7.37 -3.73 -5.70
C GLU A 152 6.10 -3.22 -6.39
N PHE A 153 6.16 -3.08 -7.72
CA PHE A 153 5.03 -2.61 -8.51
C PHE A 153 3.84 -3.57 -8.41
N ARG A 154 4.09 -4.88 -8.59
CA ARG A 154 3.03 -5.90 -8.50
C ARG A 154 2.46 -6.00 -7.10
N HIS A 155 3.28 -5.86 -6.08
CA HIS A 155 2.86 -5.82 -4.68
C HIS A 155 1.91 -4.65 -4.42
N GLY A 156 2.27 -3.44 -4.87
CA GLY A 156 1.40 -2.26 -4.79
C GLY A 156 0.08 -2.46 -5.52
N LEU A 157 0.08 -3.04 -6.72
CA LEU A 157 -1.16 -3.33 -7.48
C LEU A 157 -2.05 -4.37 -6.77
N GLN A 158 -1.47 -5.42 -6.21
CA GLN A 158 -2.19 -6.42 -5.42
C GLN A 158 -2.79 -5.78 -4.15
N ALA A 159 -2.05 -4.90 -3.47
CA ALA A 159 -2.51 -4.20 -2.28
C ALA A 159 -3.66 -3.23 -2.61
N GLY A 160 -3.51 -2.46 -3.69
CA GLY A 160 -4.56 -1.58 -4.24
C GLY A 160 -5.82 -2.33 -4.59
N LYS A 161 -5.69 -3.53 -5.14
CA LYS A 161 -6.81 -4.41 -5.45
C LYS A 161 -7.56 -4.88 -4.19
N HIS A 162 -6.84 -5.24 -3.12
CA HIS A 162 -7.47 -5.52 -1.82
C HIS A 162 -8.26 -4.31 -1.31
N ALA A 163 -7.70 -3.11 -1.40
CA ALA A 163 -8.39 -1.88 -1.02
C ALA A 163 -9.62 -1.59 -1.90
N LEU A 164 -9.56 -1.83 -3.20
CA LEU A 164 -10.70 -1.68 -4.10
C LEU A 164 -11.84 -2.62 -3.69
N PHE A 165 -11.53 -3.88 -3.38
CA PHE A 165 -12.54 -4.84 -2.95
C PHE A 165 -13.19 -4.47 -1.61
N SER A 166 -12.43 -3.85 -0.70
CA SER A 166 -12.83 -3.65 0.69
C SER A 166 -13.36 -2.25 0.99
N GLU A 167 -12.56 -1.22 0.65
CA GLU A 167 -12.75 0.18 1.02
C GLU A 167 -13.58 0.93 -0.02
N ARG A 168 -13.37 0.60 -1.30
CA ARG A 168 -14.02 1.24 -2.47
C ARG A 168 -13.83 2.75 -2.56
N THR A 169 -12.77 3.30 -1.95
CA THR A 169 -12.39 4.71 -2.12
C THR A 169 -11.10 4.82 -2.91
N LEU A 170 -11.04 5.78 -3.85
CA LEU A 170 -9.83 6.06 -4.62
C LEU A 170 -8.64 6.39 -3.72
N ARG A 171 -8.89 7.12 -2.62
CA ARG A 171 -7.87 7.48 -1.63
C ARG A 171 -7.22 6.27 -1.00
N ASP A 172 -8.00 5.28 -0.56
CA ASP A 172 -7.46 4.09 0.10
C ASP A 172 -6.77 3.17 -0.91
N VAL A 173 -7.30 3.07 -2.14
CA VAL A 173 -6.65 2.31 -3.22
C VAL A 173 -5.28 2.89 -3.55
N LEU A 174 -5.17 4.20 -3.76
CA LEU A 174 -3.90 4.84 -4.07
C LEU A 174 -2.93 4.83 -2.87
N ALA A 175 -3.44 4.91 -1.64
CA ALA A 175 -2.62 4.76 -0.45
C ALA A 175 -1.96 3.39 -0.41
N MET A 176 -2.69 2.32 -0.78
CA MET A 176 -2.15 0.97 -0.87
C MET A 176 -1.24 0.76 -2.09
N ILE A 177 -1.54 1.35 -3.25
CA ILE A 177 -0.67 1.23 -4.43
C ILE A 177 0.70 1.87 -4.17
N GLY A 178 0.71 3.05 -3.54
CA GLY A 178 1.92 3.84 -3.33
C GLY A 178 2.67 3.59 -2.02
N HIS A 179 2.18 2.73 -1.12
CA HIS A 179 2.67 2.70 0.27
C HIS A 179 4.18 2.45 0.41
N ASP A 180 4.78 1.69 -0.52
CA ASP A 180 6.21 1.35 -0.55
C ASP A 180 7.00 2.14 -1.63
N VAL A 181 6.41 3.20 -2.22
CA VAL A 181 7.05 3.99 -3.29
C VAL A 181 8.42 4.55 -2.91
N GLY A 182 8.66 4.82 -1.62
CA GLY A 182 9.95 5.30 -1.12
C GLY A 182 11.09 4.27 -1.16
N ARG A 183 10.80 3.00 -1.50
CA ARG A 183 11.76 1.89 -1.52
C ARG A 183 12.36 1.64 -2.91
N ILE A 184 11.56 1.83 -3.96
CA ILE A 184 11.86 1.48 -5.37
C ILE A 184 13.29 1.84 -5.84
N PRO A 185 13.89 2.97 -5.46
CA PRO A 185 15.16 3.40 -6.05
C PRO A 185 16.34 3.53 -5.06
N LYS A 186 16.26 2.93 -3.86
CA LYS A 186 17.28 3.14 -2.81
C LYS A 186 18.13 1.91 -2.51
N ASP A 187 19.32 2.16 -1.96
CA ASP A 187 20.13 1.15 -1.25
C ASP A 187 19.22 0.37 -0.28
N PRO A 188 19.21 -0.98 -0.32
CA PRO A 188 18.40 -1.80 0.57
C PRO A 188 18.47 -1.40 2.05
N VAL A 189 19.64 -1.01 2.56
CA VAL A 189 19.80 -0.61 3.96
C VAL A 189 19.01 0.65 4.28
N HIS A 190 19.12 1.69 3.44
CA HIS A 190 18.30 2.90 3.58
C HIS A 190 16.82 2.58 3.35
N GLY A 191 16.52 1.77 2.33
CA GLY A 191 15.18 1.30 2.01
C GLY A 191 14.48 0.74 3.23
N HIS A 192 15.02 -0.30 3.85
CA HIS A 192 14.45 -0.94 5.05
C HIS A 192 14.19 0.05 6.19
N LYS A 193 15.10 1.01 6.38
CA LYS A 193 15.04 1.96 7.48
C LYS A 193 14.07 3.10 7.26
N ASN A 194 13.98 3.67 6.06
CA ASN A 194 13.41 5.01 5.87
C ASN A 194 12.33 5.11 4.77
N HIS A 195 12.05 4.03 4.01
CA HIS A 195 11.09 4.12 2.88
C HIS A 195 9.70 4.64 3.28
N HIS A 196 9.24 4.34 4.51
CA HIS A 196 7.98 4.84 5.05
C HIS A 196 7.96 6.37 5.22
N LEU A 197 9.10 6.96 5.60
CA LEU A 197 9.25 8.42 5.72
C LEU A 197 9.31 9.08 4.35
N ASP A 198 10.13 8.53 3.46
CA ASP A 198 10.27 9.03 2.09
C ASP A 198 8.94 8.91 1.33
N GLY A 199 8.28 7.76 1.43
CA GLY A 199 6.98 7.49 0.82
C GLY A 199 5.89 8.41 1.35
N SER A 200 5.88 8.71 2.66
CA SER A 200 4.95 9.68 3.25
C SER A 200 5.08 11.06 2.60
N ILE A 201 6.30 11.55 2.39
CA ILE A 201 6.55 12.85 1.72
C ILE A 201 6.10 12.76 0.25
N MET A 202 6.47 11.69 -0.45
CA MET A 202 6.15 11.50 -1.87
C MET A 202 4.64 11.41 -2.13
N LEU A 203 3.87 10.83 -1.21
CA LEU A 203 2.41 10.68 -1.34
C LEU A 203 1.62 11.85 -0.75
N LYS A 204 2.25 12.72 0.05
CA LYS A 204 1.59 13.83 0.73
C LYS A 204 0.71 14.68 -0.21
N PRO A 205 1.16 15.06 -1.44
CA PRO A 205 0.34 15.87 -2.34
C PRO A 205 -0.93 15.19 -2.84
N LEU A 206 -1.15 13.89 -2.59
CA LEU A 206 -2.40 13.23 -2.97
C LEU A 206 -3.47 13.33 -1.88
N GLY A 207 -3.14 13.82 -0.68
CA GLY A 207 -4.09 13.95 0.43
C GLY A 207 -4.67 12.61 0.88
N LEU A 208 -3.87 11.55 0.81
CA LEU A 208 -4.28 10.19 1.14
C LEU A 208 -4.30 9.97 2.66
N PHE A 209 -4.82 8.82 3.08
CA PHE A 209 -4.49 8.31 4.41
C PHE A 209 -3.00 7.94 4.41
N ASP A 210 -2.23 8.44 5.38
CA ASP A 210 -0.76 8.35 5.42
C ASP A 210 -0.28 6.96 5.86
N TYR A 211 -0.78 5.93 5.18
CA TYR A 211 -0.43 4.54 5.45
C TYR A 211 1.06 4.27 5.17
N ALA A 212 1.67 4.94 4.19
CA ALA A 212 3.11 4.86 3.97
C ALA A 212 3.90 5.16 5.25
N LEU A 213 3.54 6.22 5.99
CA LEU A 213 4.19 6.55 7.26
C LEU A 213 3.94 5.52 8.37
N TYR A 214 2.70 5.05 8.48
CA TYR A 214 2.23 4.28 9.64
C TYR A 214 2.28 2.75 9.46
N HIS A 215 2.51 2.23 8.25
CA HIS A 215 2.55 0.79 8.02
C HIS A 215 3.58 0.03 8.88
N PRO A 216 4.72 0.62 9.31
CA PRO A 216 5.63 -0.07 10.23
C PRO A 216 5.01 -0.27 11.61
N PHE A 217 4.29 0.74 12.12
CA PHE A 217 3.56 0.64 13.38
C PHE A 217 2.40 -0.35 13.26
N ALA A 218 1.69 -0.36 12.13
CA ALA A 218 0.64 -1.33 11.86
C ALA A 218 1.16 -2.78 11.85
N LYS A 219 2.36 -3.00 11.30
CA LYS A 219 3.07 -4.29 11.34
C LYS A 219 3.34 -4.75 12.77
N TYR A 220 3.79 -3.84 13.63
CA TYR A 220 3.98 -4.11 15.06
C TYR A 220 2.67 -4.50 15.75
N LEU A 221 1.60 -3.74 15.52
CA LEU A 221 0.28 -4.03 16.11
C LEU A 221 -0.18 -5.45 15.76
N LEU A 222 -0.10 -5.85 14.48
CA LEU A 222 -0.47 -7.20 14.08
C LEU A 222 0.45 -8.28 14.69
N LYS A 223 1.76 -8.04 14.74
CA LYS A 223 2.71 -9.01 15.33
C LYS A 223 2.45 -9.27 16.80
N VAL A 224 2.07 -8.23 17.55
CA VAL A 224 1.83 -8.34 18.99
C VAL A 224 0.42 -8.87 19.28
N PHE A 225 -0.58 -8.38 18.56
CA PHE A 225 -1.99 -8.57 18.95
C PHE A 225 -2.79 -9.52 18.06
N CYS A 226 -2.23 -10.03 16.95
CA CYS A 226 -2.95 -10.92 16.03
C CYS A 226 -2.19 -12.23 15.85
N SER A 227 -2.54 -13.26 16.63
CA SER A 227 -1.77 -14.52 16.65
C SER A 227 -1.57 -15.19 15.28
N PRO A 228 -2.55 -15.24 14.34
CA PRO A 228 -2.36 -15.87 13.04
C PRO A 228 -1.40 -15.10 12.12
N TYR A 229 -1.08 -13.84 12.45
CA TYR A 229 -0.21 -13.00 11.63
C TYR A 229 1.24 -13.51 11.57
N GLN A 230 1.68 -14.30 12.55
CA GLN A 230 3.01 -14.92 12.53
C GLN A 230 3.23 -15.83 11.32
N ASP A 231 2.16 -16.45 10.81
CA ASP A 231 2.23 -17.30 9.61
C ASP A 231 2.22 -16.47 8.30
N LEU A 232 1.68 -15.25 8.35
CA LEU A 232 1.49 -14.39 7.17
C LEU A 232 2.70 -13.48 6.92
N ILE A 233 3.29 -12.92 7.97
CA ILE A 233 4.41 -11.97 7.86
C ILE A 233 5.60 -12.60 7.13
N SER A 234 6.11 -11.91 6.10
CA SER A 234 7.30 -12.39 5.38
C SER A 234 8.57 -12.26 6.24
N PRO A 235 9.62 -13.06 6.00
CA PRO A 235 10.91 -12.88 6.66
C PRO A 235 11.49 -11.47 6.50
N LEU A 236 11.32 -10.83 5.34
CA LEU A 236 11.73 -9.44 5.10
C LEU A 236 10.99 -8.46 6.00
N SER A 237 9.67 -8.64 6.11
CA SER A 237 8.82 -7.79 6.93
C SER A 237 9.17 -7.94 8.41
N ALA A 238 9.43 -9.17 8.87
CA ALA A 238 9.87 -9.45 10.23
C ALA A 238 11.26 -8.85 10.53
N TYR A 239 12.20 -8.95 9.58
CA TYR A 239 13.54 -8.36 9.68
C TYR A 239 13.48 -6.83 9.75
N SER A 240 12.80 -6.20 8.78
CA SER A 240 12.66 -4.74 8.72
C SER A 240 11.95 -4.17 9.95
N LEU A 241 11.01 -4.90 10.56
CA LEU A 241 10.35 -4.47 11.78
C LEU A 241 11.33 -4.21 12.93
N ALA A 242 12.32 -5.08 13.13
CA ALA A 242 13.31 -4.93 14.19
C ALA A 242 14.18 -3.67 14.02
N ILE A 243 14.34 -3.19 12.78
CA ILE A 243 15.04 -1.95 12.45
C ILE A 243 14.12 -0.75 12.70
N GLN A 244 12.87 -0.85 12.26
CA GLN A 244 11.89 0.24 12.26
C GLN A 244 11.29 0.52 13.65
N GLU A 245 11.23 -0.46 14.55
CA GLU A 245 10.69 -0.29 15.91
C GLU A 245 11.35 0.88 16.67
N LYS A 246 12.62 1.14 16.40
CA LYS A 246 13.40 2.23 17.01
C LYS A 246 12.91 3.63 16.61
N THR A 247 12.16 3.76 15.51
CA THR A 247 11.70 5.04 14.96
C THR A 247 10.20 5.26 15.12
N PHE A 248 9.46 4.33 15.75
CA PHE A 248 7.99 4.45 15.85
C PHE A 248 7.52 5.63 16.69
N HIS A 249 8.15 5.87 17.84
CA HIS A 249 7.69 6.89 18.78
C HIS A 249 7.53 8.29 18.15
N PRO A 250 8.53 8.83 17.41
CA PRO A 250 8.33 10.10 16.71
C PRO A 250 7.31 10.02 15.57
N ILE A 251 7.16 8.87 14.92
CA ILE A 251 6.24 8.65 13.80
C ILE A 251 4.78 8.69 14.27
N ILE A 252 4.46 8.00 15.38
CA ILE A 252 3.09 7.89 15.87
C ILE A 252 2.61 9.12 16.65
N LYS A 253 3.48 10.11 16.89
CA LYS A 253 3.12 11.35 17.60
C LYS A 253 1.93 12.08 16.95
N LYS A 254 1.81 12.01 15.62
CA LYS A 254 0.62 12.54 14.92
C LYS A 254 -0.66 11.81 15.31
N LEU A 255 -0.60 10.50 15.55
CA LEU A 255 -1.74 9.71 16.02
C LEU A 255 -2.09 10.06 17.47
N GLU A 256 -1.11 10.46 18.29
CA GLU A 256 -1.37 10.93 19.66
C GLU A 256 -2.19 12.22 19.72
N ASN A 257 -2.28 12.98 18.62
CA ASN A 257 -3.11 14.18 18.54
C ASN A 257 -4.59 13.87 18.24
N LEU A 258 -4.93 12.65 17.83
CA LEU A 258 -6.33 12.24 17.60
C LEU A 258 -7.10 12.18 18.93
N SER A 259 -8.41 12.42 18.91
CA SER A 259 -9.24 12.20 20.10
C SER A 259 -9.28 10.72 20.52
N SER A 260 -9.70 10.43 21.76
CA SER A 260 -9.87 9.06 22.24
C SER A 260 -10.91 8.30 21.40
N GLU A 261 -11.90 9.03 20.85
CA GLU A 261 -12.98 8.51 20.03
C GLU A 261 -12.54 8.21 18.59
N GLU A 262 -11.63 9.00 18.01
CA GLU A 262 -11.14 8.82 16.64
C GLU A 262 -10.03 7.76 16.53
N LEU A 263 -9.17 7.69 17.54
CA LEU A 263 -8.00 6.81 17.55
C LEU A 263 -8.30 5.32 17.29
N PRO A 264 -9.33 4.67 17.90
CA PRO A 264 -9.61 3.26 17.64
C PRO A 264 -9.86 2.96 16.16
N GLY A 265 -10.62 3.83 15.48
CA GLY A 265 -10.91 3.65 14.05
C GLY A 265 -9.66 3.74 13.19
N VAL A 266 -8.73 4.62 13.54
CA VAL A 266 -7.44 4.73 12.84
C VAL A 266 -6.56 3.51 13.12
N ILE A 267 -6.48 3.03 14.37
CA ILE A 267 -5.70 1.84 14.73
C ILE A 267 -6.21 0.59 14.00
N TYR A 268 -7.51 0.32 14.03
CA TYR A 268 -8.06 -0.85 13.32
C TYR A 268 -7.93 -0.72 11.81
N LYS A 269 -8.07 0.49 11.24
CA LYS A 269 -7.80 0.73 9.82
C LYS A 269 -6.34 0.43 9.49
N LEU A 270 -5.39 0.88 10.31
CA LEU A 270 -3.96 0.58 10.13
C LEU A 270 -3.69 -0.93 10.13
N MET A 271 -4.18 -1.66 11.14
CA MET A 271 -4.03 -3.11 11.23
C MET A 271 -4.63 -3.81 10.00
N ARG A 272 -5.79 -3.35 9.52
CA ARG A 272 -6.43 -3.89 8.32
C ARG A 272 -5.64 -3.64 7.04
N LEU A 273 -5.20 -2.40 6.79
CA LEU A 273 -4.38 -2.07 5.62
C LEU A 273 -3.06 -2.85 5.64
N ARG A 274 -2.51 -3.12 6.83
CA ARG A 274 -1.33 -3.98 6.97
C ARG A 274 -1.59 -5.44 6.63
N LEU A 275 -2.78 -5.97 6.92
CA LEU A 275 -3.15 -7.29 6.41
C LEU A 275 -3.19 -7.28 4.88
N TYR A 276 -3.73 -6.23 4.24
CA TYR A 276 -3.75 -6.14 2.78
C TYR A 276 -2.34 -6.15 2.17
N ASP A 277 -1.41 -5.39 2.76
CA ASP A 277 0.02 -5.39 2.41
C ASP A 277 0.61 -6.81 2.50
N ASP A 278 0.56 -7.48 3.66
CA ASP A 278 1.20 -8.81 3.72
C ASP A 278 0.43 -9.91 2.95
N MET A 279 -0.86 -9.71 2.66
CA MET A 279 -1.67 -10.58 1.78
C MET A 279 -1.40 -10.34 0.29
N SER A 280 -0.79 -9.21 -0.10
CA SER A 280 -0.53 -8.83 -1.49
C SER A 280 0.86 -9.25 -1.98
N LYS A 281 1.30 -10.45 -1.61
CA LYS A 281 2.65 -10.99 -1.89
C LYS A 281 2.61 -12.29 -2.68
N ILE A 282 1.63 -12.41 -3.58
CA ILE A 282 1.41 -13.60 -4.38
C ILE A 282 2.25 -13.50 -5.66
N GLY A 283 3.09 -14.49 -5.91
CA GLY A 283 3.94 -14.49 -7.11
C GLY A 283 3.14 -14.70 -8.40
N ASP A 284 3.52 -13.99 -9.46
CA ASP A 284 2.87 -14.06 -10.77
C ASP A 284 2.84 -15.47 -11.36
N VAL A 285 3.85 -16.29 -11.04
CA VAL A 285 3.92 -17.71 -11.46
C VAL A 285 2.72 -18.49 -10.91
N MET A 286 2.38 -18.30 -9.62
CA MET A 286 1.25 -18.98 -8.99
C MET A 286 -0.10 -18.60 -9.65
N LEU A 287 -0.24 -17.33 -10.06
CA LEU A 287 -1.44 -16.84 -10.73
C LEU A 287 -1.56 -17.40 -12.15
N LYS A 288 -0.45 -17.42 -12.90
CA LYS A 288 -0.39 -17.99 -14.26
C LYS A 288 -0.66 -19.49 -14.29
N GLU A 289 -0.17 -20.23 -13.31
CA GLU A 289 -0.40 -21.68 -13.19
C GLU A 289 -1.90 -22.03 -13.00
N GLN A 290 -2.70 -21.10 -12.47
CA GLN A 290 -4.15 -21.24 -12.37
C GLN A 290 -4.89 -20.78 -13.64
N GLY A 291 -4.17 -20.47 -14.72
CA GLY A 291 -4.76 -20.04 -15.99
C GLY A 291 -5.28 -18.61 -15.98
N VAL A 292 -4.85 -17.78 -15.02
CA VAL A 292 -5.31 -16.40 -14.89
C VAL A 292 -4.43 -15.45 -15.71
N SER A 293 -5.05 -14.64 -16.57
CA SER A 293 -4.34 -13.60 -17.33
C SER A 293 -3.99 -12.41 -16.43
N LEU A 294 -2.70 -12.09 -16.28
CA LEU A 294 -2.24 -10.98 -15.44
C LEU A 294 -2.81 -9.62 -15.87
N ASP A 295 -3.03 -9.42 -17.17
CA ASP A 295 -3.56 -8.16 -17.72
C ASP A 295 -4.99 -7.90 -17.24
N SER A 296 -5.74 -8.96 -16.92
CA SER A 296 -7.10 -8.86 -16.37
C SER A 296 -7.14 -8.64 -14.85
N LEU A 297 -6.01 -8.78 -14.17
CA LEU A 297 -5.96 -8.77 -12.71
C LEU A 297 -5.75 -7.39 -12.10
N TYR A 298 -5.17 -6.46 -12.84
CA TYR A 298 -4.68 -5.21 -12.28
C TYR A 298 -5.08 -4.01 -13.13
N PHE A 299 -4.96 -2.83 -12.53
CA PHE A 299 -5.15 -1.57 -13.23
C PHE A 299 -4.08 -1.44 -14.31
N ASP A 300 -4.49 -1.09 -15.54
CA ASP A 300 -3.53 -0.74 -16.57
C ASP A 300 -2.89 0.64 -16.31
N ASN A 301 -1.87 0.94 -17.10
CA ASN A 301 -1.06 2.13 -16.97
C ASN A 301 -1.81 3.44 -17.21
N GLU A 302 -2.83 3.42 -18.07
CA GLU A 302 -3.65 4.59 -18.40
C GLU A 302 -4.63 4.87 -17.27
N THR A 303 -5.28 3.82 -16.76
CA THR A 303 -6.16 3.83 -15.60
C THR A 303 -5.43 4.34 -14.36
N LEU A 304 -4.22 3.86 -14.09
CA LEU A 304 -3.42 4.33 -12.95
C LEU A 304 -3.08 5.82 -13.07
N GLN A 305 -2.66 6.27 -14.24
CA GLN A 305 -2.39 7.69 -14.47
C GLN A 305 -3.64 8.54 -14.23
N GLU A 306 -4.79 8.12 -14.75
CA GLU A 306 -6.08 8.80 -14.56
C GLU A 306 -6.48 8.83 -13.07
N MET A 307 -6.29 7.73 -12.34
CA MET A 307 -6.53 7.65 -10.90
C MET A 307 -5.70 8.68 -10.13
N PHE A 308 -4.41 8.80 -10.41
CA PHE A 308 -3.54 9.81 -9.78
C PHE A 308 -3.95 11.24 -10.15
N ASP A 309 -4.23 11.50 -11.43
CA ASP A 309 -4.65 12.81 -11.93
C ASP A 309 -5.97 13.26 -11.28
N ILE A 310 -6.96 12.36 -11.16
CA ILE A 310 -8.24 12.67 -10.50
C ILE A 310 -8.04 12.88 -9.00
N GLN A 311 -7.22 12.07 -8.34
CA GLN A 311 -7.02 12.19 -6.90
C GLN A 311 -6.33 13.51 -6.53
N ILE A 312 -5.28 13.91 -7.24
CA ILE A 312 -4.59 15.18 -6.95
C ILE A 312 -5.53 16.37 -7.20
N GLU A 313 -6.32 16.36 -8.28
CA GLU A 313 -7.31 17.40 -8.54
C GLU A 313 -8.40 17.44 -7.46
N THR A 314 -8.90 16.29 -7.05
CA THR A 314 -9.90 16.16 -5.98
C THR A 314 -9.37 16.75 -4.68
N HIS A 315 -8.12 16.43 -4.32
CA HIS A 315 -7.52 16.93 -3.10
C HIS A 315 -7.35 18.45 -3.12
N VAL A 316 -6.84 19.01 -4.23
CA VAL A 316 -6.71 20.47 -4.41
C VAL A 316 -8.08 21.15 -4.31
N GLN A 317 -9.14 20.58 -4.90
CA GLN A 317 -10.50 21.13 -4.79
C GLN A 317 -11.01 21.14 -3.34
N ILE A 318 -10.72 20.10 -2.55
CA ILE A 318 -11.09 20.04 -1.13
C ILE A 318 -10.35 21.12 -0.34
N ILE A 319 -9.05 21.27 -0.57
CA ILE A 319 -8.22 22.31 0.06
C ILE A 319 -8.75 23.70 -0.30
N ALA A 320 -9.01 23.95 -1.59
CA ALA A 320 -9.46 25.25 -2.06
C ALA A 320 -10.81 25.67 -1.44
N LYS A 321 -11.73 24.72 -1.23
CA LYS A 321 -13.02 24.98 -0.58
C LYS A 321 -12.93 25.26 0.92
N SER A 322 -11.88 24.80 1.58
CA SER A 322 -11.71 24.89 3.03
C SER A 322 -10.74 25.98 3.47
N CYS A 323 -10.05 26.64 2.54
CA CYS A 323 -9.05 27.64 2.85
C CYS A 323 -9.64 29.06 2.98
N SER A 324 -9.15 29.79 3.98
CA SER A 324 -9.44 31.23 4.17
C SER A 324 -8.46 32.14 3.42
N ASN A 325 -7.29 31.63 3.03
CA ASN A 325 -6.27 32.35 2.28
C ASN A 325 -5.73 31.49 1.11
N PRO A 326 -6.42 31.53 -0.05
CA PRO A 326 -6.08 30.73 -1.23
C PRO A 326 -4.63 30.86 -1.69
N LYS A 327 -4.08 32.07 -1.72
CA LYS A 327 -2.71 32.32 -2.22
C LYS A 327 -1.64 31.67 -1.34
N THR A 328 -1.76 31.82 -0.02
CA THR A 328 -0.80 31.22 0.92
C THR A 328 -0.88 29.69 0.86
N VAL A 329 -2.09 29.14 0.75
CA VAL A 329 -2.31 27.70 0.68
C VAL A 329 -1.82 27.11 -0.65
N ALA A 330 -2.09 27.77 -1.78
CA ALA A 330 -1.56 27.38 -3.09
C ALA A 330 -0.03 27.38 -3.08
N ALA A 331 0.60 28.44 -2.56
CA ALA A 331 2.06 28.51 -2.44
C ALA A 331 2.65 27.42 -1.52
N ALA A 332 1.94 27.05 -0.44
CA ALA A 332 2.34 25.94 0.41
C ALA A 332 2.25 24.61 -0.34
N TYR A 333 1.17 24.39 -1.08
CA TYR A 333 0.96 23.19 -1.87
C TYR A 333 1.98 23.05 -3.00
N THR A 334 2.36 24.15 -3.67
CA THR A 334 3.48 24.16 -4.64
C THR A 334 4.77 23.62 -4.01
N ARG A 335 5.10 24.06 -2.78
CA ARG A 335 6.29 23.56 -2.08
C ARG A 335 6.20 22.06 -1.79
N GLU A 336 5.03 21.56 -1.40
CA GLU A 336 4.81 20.12 -1.18
C GLU A 336 4.97 19.31 -2.48
N LEU A 337 4.45 19.81 -3.60
CA LEU A 337 4.65 19.19 -4.91
C LEU A 337 6.14 19.16 -5.28
N HIS A 338 6.85 20.26 -5.11
CA HIS A 338 8.28 20.36 -5.45
C HIS A 338 9.13 19.46 -4.56
N GLU A 339 8.82 19.36 -3.26
CA GLU A 339 9.50 18.46 -2.34
C GLU A 339 9.33 16.99 -2.75
N ALA A 340 8.11 16.58 -3.10
CA ALA A 340 7.85 15.23 -3.59
C ALA A 340 8.53 14.95 -4.95
N ILE A 341 8.46 15.91 -5.89
CA ILE A 341 9.14 15.82 -7.20
C ILE A 341 10.65 15.67 -7.03
N HIS A 342 11.25 16.47 -6.16
CA HIS A 342 12.67 16.39 -5.85
C HIS A 342 13.03 14.99 -5.32
N LEU A 343 12.20 14.38 -4.47
CA LEU A 343 12.44 13.00 -4.04
C LEU A 343 12.38 12.01 -5.21
N PHE A 344 11.43 12.11 -6.15
CA PHE A 344 11.42 11.26 -7.35
C PHE A 344 12.68 11.45 -8.21
N ASP A 345 13.13 12.69 -8.38
CA ASP A 345 14.30 13.04 -9.21
C ASP A 345 15.62 12.56 -8.56
N HIS A 346 15.80 12.75 -7.25
CA HIS A 346 17.00 12.28 -6.55
C HIS A 346 17.12 10.76 -6.49
N GLN A 347 15.97 10.11 -6.46
CA GLN A 347 15.84 8.68 -6.55
C GLN A 347 16.23 8.14 -7.93
N SER A 348 15.90 8.86 -9.01
CA SER A 348 16.27 8.47 -10.38
C SER A 348 17.70 8.87 -10.79
N VAL A 349 18.28 9.93 -10.21
CA VAL A 349 19.65 10.40 -10.51
C VAL A 349 20.75 9.54 -9.89
N GLN A 350 20.50 8.87 -8.75
CA GLN A 350 21.47 7.91 -8.20
C GLN A 350 21.63 6.65 -9.06
N VAL A 351 20.65 6.35 -9.92
CA VAL A 351 20.63 5.17 -10.79
C VAL A 351 21.41 5.37 -12.10
N LEU A 352 21.57 6.62 -12.56
CA LEU A 352 22.27 6.93 -13.83
C LEU A 352 23.79 7.12 -13.70
N ARG A 353 24.37 6.94 -12.51
CA ARG A 353 25.82 6.88 -12.36
C ARG A 353 26.22 5.41 -12.16
N PRO A 354 26.63 4.68 -13.21
CA PRO A 354 27.34 3.44 -13.00
C PRO A 354 28.59 3.78 -12.18
N GLY A 355 28.71 3.17 -11.01
CA GLY A 355 29.91 3.30 -10.19
C GLY A 355 31.13 2.98 -11.04
N ARG A 356 32.09 3.91 -11.08
CA ARG A 356 33.47 3.56 -11.37
C ARG A 356 33.95 2.73 -10.18
N GLY A 357 33.93 1.41 -10.34
CA GLY A 357 34.62 0.44 -9.51
C GLY A 357 35.49 -0.39 -10.42
#